data_AF-A0A7C3C3H0-F1
#
_entry.id   AF-A0A7C3C3H0-F1
#
_cell.length_a   1.000
_cell.length_b   1.000
_cell.length_c   1.000
_cell.angle_alpha   90.00
_cell.angle_beta   90.00
_cell.angle_gamma   90.00
#
_symmetry.space_group_name_H-M   'P 1'
#
loop_
_entity.id
_entity.type
_entity.pdbx_description
1 polymer ?
#
loop_
_entity_poly.entity_id
_entity_poly.type
_entity_poly.pdbx_seq_one_letter_code
_entity_poly.pdbx_strand_id
1 'polypeptide(L)'
;MKKYLLLTAAALLSTTLFAYSDADMDGVEDSVDKCPNTPLTDLVDINGCTKKTIKTSNTTKSHYDVIIGANYAGSNYSSLNRTDTYSASLQADYYYGNFSLQAITSYYKTDGENYSENGLNDSFVGAAYNIKPTNDFVIRIGAGAILPTYDTTLNNNETDYTGSVNLSYTVGKVNLFGGYIYTMINDTDTVDNNVSYKYHDTNAYSAGLGYYFTNKLYMSAAYNQSNSIYKSIDGASVEDIKTASLYGYYAIDKSHFLIFSYANGLSDSASDHAASVKLGFYF
;
A
#
# COMPACT_ATOMS: atom_id res chain seq x y z
N MET A 1 -4.32 -45.49 31.45
CA MET A 1 -4.03 -44.36 32.37
C MET A 1 -3.27 -43.30 31.58
N LYS A 2 -3.77 -42.07 31.60
CA LYS A 2 -3.21 -40.85 30.98
C LYS A 2 -1.80 -40.56 31.50
N LYS A 3 -0.94 -39.98 30.64
CA LYS A 3 -0.36 -38.62 30.84
C LYS A 3 0.36 -38.14 29.57
N TYR A 4 0.06 -36.89 29.24
CA TYR A 4 0.52 -36.03 28.14
C TYR A 4 1.90 -35.38 28.44
N LEU A 5 2.34 -34.52 27.51
CA LEU A 5 3.39 -33.46 27.53
C LEU A 5 4.75 -33.89 26.95
N LEU A 6 5.42 -33.18 26.02
CA LEU A 6 5.34 -31.81 25.48
C LEU A 6 5.77 -31.87 23.98
N LEU A 7 5.04 -31.33 23.00
CA LEU A 7 5.10 -29.94 22.50
C LEU A 7 6.49 -29.27 22.55
N THR A 8 7.24 -29.39 21.46
CA THR A 8 8.11 -28.31 20.96
C THR A 8 7.91 -28.21 19.45
N ALA A 9 6.71 -27.75 19.05
CA ALA A 9 6.51 -27.15 17.74
C ALA A 9 7.10 -25.73 17.82
N ALA A 10 8.41 -25.63 17.72
CA ALA A 10 9.09 -24.37 17.41
C ALA A 10 8.94 -24.12 15.90
N ALA A 11 7.69 -23.93 15.47
CA ALA A 11 7.37 -23.28 14.21
C ALA A 11 7.17 -21.80 14.54
N LEU A 12 8.28 -21.13 14.90
CA LEU A 12 8.40 -19.69 14.67
C LEU A 12 8.56 -19.51 13.16
N LEU A 13 7.47 -19.72 12.41
CA LEU A 13 7.31 -19.11 11.12
C LEU A 13 6.81 -17.69 11.41
N SER A 14 7.76 -16.77 11.57
CA SER A 14 7.52 -15.34 11.35
C SER A 14 7.29 -15.15 9.85
N THR A 15 6.14 -15.58 9.35
CA THR A 15 5.75 -15.36 7.97
C THR A 15 4.75 -14.22 7.92
N THR A 16 5.22 -13.12 7.31
CA THR A 16 4.41 -12.14 6.58
C THR A 16 3.23 -11.53 7.32
N LEU A 17 3.52 -10.58 8.20
CA LEU A 17 2.61 -9.47 8.42
C LEU A 17 2.69 -8.55 7.19
N PHE A 18 1.92 -8.84 6.14
CA PHE A 18 1.49 -7.77 5.22
C PHE A 18 0.46 -6.93 5.98
N ALA A 19 0.95 -6.09 6.90
CA ALA A 19 0.15 -5.02 7.44
C ALA A 19 -0.29 -4.15 6.26
N TYR A 20 -1.57 -3.78 6.22
CA TYR A 20 -2.04 -2.74 5.31
C TYR A 20 -1.17 -1.50 5.52
N SER A 21 -0.27 -1.27 4.57
CA SER A 21 0.51 -0.05 4.44
C SER A 21 0.03 0.58 3.17
N ASP A 22 -0.32 1.85 3.28
CA ASP A 22 -0.70 2.70 2.17
C ASP A 22 0.12 3.93 2.49
N ALA A 23 1.42 3.77 2.23
CA ALA A 23 2.44 4.77 2.23
C ALA A 23 1.75 5.94 1.60
N ASP A 24 1.36 5.87 0.37
CA ASP A 24 1.03 7.03 -0.40
C ASP A 24 -0.31 7.74 -0.08
N MET A 25 -1.05 7.18 0.86
CA MET A 25 -2.33 7.60 1.47
C MET A 25 -3.39 8.14 0.54
N ASP A 26 -3.20 7.91 -0.75
CA ASP A 26 -4.18 8.11 -1.75
C ASP A 26 -5.32 7.12 -1.71
N GLY A 27 -5.27 6.20 -0.75
CA GLY A 27 -6.25 5.19 -0.37
C GLY A 27 -6.05 3.90 -1.12
N VAL A 28 -4.86 3.68 -1.64
CA VAL A 28 -4.47 2.44 -2.28
C VAL A 28 -3.32 1.85 -1.47
N GLU A 29 -3.50 0.63 -0.95
CA GLU A 29 -2.45 -0.06 -0.19
C GLU A 29 -1.17 -0.20 -1.03
N ASP A 30 0.01 0.07 -0.48
CA ASP A 30 1.35 0.01 -1.12
C ASP A 30 1.60 -1.26 -1.90
N SER A 31 1.10 -2.38 -1.38
CA SER A 31 1.20 -3.67 -2.03
C SER A 31 0.53 -3.67 -3.42
N VAL A 32 -0.42 -2.75 -3.63
CA VAL A 32 -1.19 -2.55 -4.86
C VAL A 32 -1.15 -1.12 -5.41
N ASP A 33 -0.60 -0.14 -4.68
CA ASP A 33 -0.44 1.26 -5.10
C ASP A 33 0.69 1.38 -6.07
N LYS A 34 0.30 1.57 -7.32
CA LYS A 34 1.24 1.63 -8.41
C LYS A 34 1.83 3.01 -8.54
N CYS A 35 1.19 4.03 -8.02
CA CYS A 35 1.56 5.42 -8.13
C CYS A 35 2.01 5.98 -6.78
N PRO A 36 3.07 5.45 -6.15
CA PRO A 36 3.56 6.01 -4.90
C PRO A 36 3.95 7.47 -5.11
N ASN A 37 3.56 8.36 -4.20
CA ASN A 37 3.75 9.82 -4.14
C ASN A 37 2.65 10.69 -4.78
N THR A 38 1.43 10.21 -4.98
CA THR A 38 0.41 10.88 -5.78
C THR A 38 -0.29 11.99 -5.01
N PRO A 39 -0.49 13.17 -5.66
CA PRO A 39 -1.32 14.22 -5.11
C PRO A 39 -2.62 13.72 -4.60
N LEU A 40 -2.83 13.87 -3.29
CA LEU A 40 -4.08 13.51 -2.69
C LEU A 40 -5.22 14.42 -3.16
N THR A 41 -4.90 15.67 -3.52
CA THR A 41 -5.80 16.56 -4.26
C THR A 41 -5.96 16.21 -5.72
N ASP A 42 -5.06 15.40 -6.27
CA ASP A 42 -5.40 14.71 -7.48
C ASP A 42 -6.42 13.65 -7.07
N LEU A 43 -7.56 13.72 -7.71
CA LEU A 43 -8.47 12.62 -7.67
C LEU A 43 -7.73 11.46 -8.32
N VAL A 44 -7.38 10.46 -7.50
CA VAL A 44 -6.59 9.30 -7.92
C VAL A 44 -7.51 8.14 -8.28
N ASP A 45 -6.97 7.17 -8.99
CA ASP A 45 -7.63 5.88 -9.18
C ASP A 45 -7.20 4.85 -8.11
N ILE A 46 -7.71 3.63 -8.20
CA ILE A 46 -7.43 2.54 -7.24
C ILE A 46 -6.03 1.93 -7.46
N ASN A 47 -5.26 2.44 -8.40
CA ASN A 47 -3.82 2.18 -8.50
C ASN A 47 -3.00 3.31 -7.88
N GLY A 48 -3.68 4.27 -7.28
CA GLY A 48 -3.12 5.47 -6.70
C GLY A 48 -2.75 6.53 -7.73
N CYS A 49 -3.30 6.49 -8.95
CA CYS A 49 -2.79 7.34 -10.01
C CYS A 49 -3.62 8.59 -10.25
N THR A 50 -2.96 9.76 -10.31
CA THR A 50 -3.58 11.03 -10.70
C THR A 50 -4.49 10.86 -11.91
N LYS A 51 -5.77 11.10 -11.69
CA LYS A 51 -6.77 11.24 -12.73
C LYS A 51 -7.09 12.67 -13.06
N LYS A 52 -7.18 13.49 -12.01
CA LYS A 52 -7.51 14.91 -12.17
C LYS A 52 -6.99 15.68 -10.98
N THR A 53 -6.12 16.63 -11.24
CA THR A 53 -5.79 17.68 -10.28
C THR A 53 -6.99 18.54 -9.99
N ILE A 54 -7.48 18.50 -8.75
CA ILE A 54 -8.49 19.43 -8.28
C ILE A 54 -7.79 20.78 -8.14
N LYS A 55 -7.79 21.55 -9.24
CA LYS A 55 -7.25 22.91 -9.25
C LYS A 55 -7.98 23.78 -8.24
N THR A 56 -7.29 24.16 -7.17
CA THR A 56 -7.40 25.50 -6.61
C THR A 56 -6.80 26.46 -7.63
N SER A 57 -7.63 27.37 -8.13
CA SER A 57 -7.33 28.35 -9.19
C SER A 57 -5.96 29.03 -9.04
N ASN A 58 -5.10 28.90 -10.06
CA ASN A 58 -4.02 29.81 -10.49
C ASN A 58 -3.41 30.74 -9.42
N THR A 59 -2.39 30.28 -8.67
CA THR A 59 -1.25 31.11 -8.20
C THR A 59 -0.17 30.40 -7.38
N THR A 60 -0.32 29.15 -6.97
CA THR A 60 0.73 28.46 -6.21
C THR A 60 1.50 27.46 -7.08
N LYS A 61 2.80 27.71 -7.23
CA LYS A 61 3.76 26.84 -7.93
C LYS A 61 3.97 25.51 -7.18
N SER A 62 3.58 25.48 -5.90
CA SER A 62 3.64 24.34 -5.00
C SER A 62 2.49 24.34 -3.99
N HIS A 63 2.09 23.16 -3.52
CA HIS A 63 1.18 22.97 -2.39
C HIS A 63 1.64 21.76 -1.58
N TYR A 64 1.08 21.59 -0.38
CA TYR A 64 1.35 20.42 0.46
C TYR A 64 0.07 19.90 1.10
N ASP A 65 0.04 18.59 1.28
CA ASP A 65 -1.09 17.88 1.87
C ASP A 65 -0.63 17.16 3.14
N VAL A 66 -1.51 17.12 4.15
CA VAL A 66 -1.32 16.34 5.38
C VAL A 66 -2.52 15.44 5.59
N ILE A 67 -2.26 14.17 5.92
CA ILE A 67 -3.26 13.12 5.77
C ILE A 67 -3.16 12.21 6.98
N ILE A 68 -4.32 11.93 7.58
CA ILE A 68 -4.43 11.02 8.71
C ILE A 68 -5.40 9.91 8.37
N GLY A 69 -5.03 8.68 8.72
CA GLY A 69 -5.75 7.50 8.28
C GLY A 69 -5.92 6.48 9.39
N ALA A 70 -7.07 5.84 9.41
CA ALA A 70 -7.35 4.65 10.20
C ALA A 70 -7.51 3.46 9.27
N ASN A 71 -6.74 2.41 9.53
CA ASN A 71 -6.64 1.24 8.68
C ASN A 71 -7.00 -0.02 9.46
N TYR A 72 -7.56 -0.99 8.77
CA TYR A 72 -7.87 -2.33 9.27
C TYR A 72 -7.43 -3.38 8.26
N ALA A 73 -6.81 -4.46 8.74
CA ALA A 73 -6.55 -5.66 7.96
C ALA A 73 -6.90 -6.89 8.81
N GLY A 74 -7.78 -7.75 8.28
CA GLY A 74 -8.10 -9.05 8.83
C GLY A 74 -7.42 -10.14 8.01
N SER A 75 -6.67 -11.00 8.68
CA SER A 75 -5.96 -12.12 8.06
C SER A 75 -6.41 -13.43 8.69
N ASN A 76 -6.73 -14.43 7.85
CA ASN A 76 -7.09 -15.78 8.26
C ASN A 76 -6.31 -16.79 7.42
N TYR A 77 -4.99 -16.79 7.57
CA TYR A 77 -4.13 -17.72 6.85
C TYR A 77 -4.41 -19.15 7.33
N SER A 78 -4.50 -20.10 6.40
CA SER A 78 -4.75 -21.53 6.68
C SER A 78 -3.78 -22.18 7.69
N SER A 79 -2.64 -21.55 7.95
CA SER A 79 -1.59 -21.98 8.89
C SER A 79 -1.54 -21.18 10.20
N LEU A 80 -2.34 -20.13 10.37
CA LEU A 80 -2.31 -19.22 11.52
C LEU A 80 -3.72 -18.94 12.06
N ASN A 81 -3.80 -18.62 13.35
CA ASN A 81 -5.04 -18.12 13.93
C ASN A 81 -5.37 -16.75 13.35
N ARG A 82 -6.67 -16.46 13.20
CA ARG A 82 -7.15 -15.15 12.75
C ARG A 82 -6.46 -14.02 13.52
N THR A 83 -5.93 -13.07 12.78
CA THR A 83 -5.36 -11.82 13.30
C THR A 83 -6.14 -10.63 12.77
N ASP A 84 -6.37 -9.66 13.64
CA ASP A 84 -6.95 -8.37 13.30
C ASP A 84 -5.90 -7.29 13.59
N THR A 85 -5.51 -6.56 12.55
CA THR A 85 -4.53 -5.47 12.62
C THR A 85 -5.24 -4.14 12.41
N TYR A 86 -4.98 -3.19 13.30
CA TYR A 86 -5.43 -1.81 13.22
C TYR A 86 -4.23 -0.88 13.16
N SER A 87 -4.25 0.10 12.26
CA SER A 87 -3.15 1.05 12.12
C SER A 87 -3.62 2.49 12.04
N ALA A 88 -2.86 3.40 12.67
CA ALA A 88 -2.98 4.83 12.48
C ALA A 88 -1.83 5.31 11.59
N SER A 89 -2.14 6.06 10.53
CA SER A 89 -1.18 6.50 9.51
C SER A 89 -1.12 8.01 9.42
N LEU A 90 0.08 8.53 9.12
CA LEU A 90 0.36 9.94 8.87
C LEU A 90 1.17 10.06 7.58
N GLN A 91 0.72 10.94 6.69
CA GLN A 91 1.45 11.32 5.49
C GLN A 91 1.60 12.82 5.37
N ALA A 92 2.75 13.19 4.80
CA ALA A 92 3.00 14.52 4.29
C ALA A 92 3.46 14.45 2.84
N ASP A 93 2.84 15.28 2.02
CA ASP A 93 3.19 15.40 0.61
C ASP A 93 3.56 16.81 0.22
N TYR A 94 4.42 16.91 -0.80
CA TYR A 94 4.78 18.16 -1.40
C TYR A 94 4.71 18.09 -2.93
N TYR A 95 4.10 19.10 -3.52
CA TYR A 95 3.85 19.17 -4.95
C TYR A 95 4.53 20.37 -5.57
N TYR A 96 5.14 20.19 -6.74
CA TYR A 96 5.71 21.26 -7.53
C TYR A 96 5.57 20.98 -9.04
N GLY A 97 4.56 21.58 -9.65
CA GLY A 97 4.24 21.34 -11.06
C GLY A 97 3.83 19.89 -11.31
N ASN A 98 4.65 19.15 -12.07
CA ASN A 98 4.42 17.73 -12.35
C ASN A 98 5.18 16.80 -11.40
N PHE A 99 5.96 17.35 -10.48
CA PHE A 99 6.77 16.62 -9.53
C PHE A 99 6.05 16.54 -8.18
N SER A 100 6.21 15.40 -7.50
CA SER A 100 5.73 15.20 -6.13
C SER A 100 6.79 14.52 -5.28
N LEU A 101 6.77 14.84 -3.98
CA LEU A 101 7.48 14.16 -2.92
C LEU A 101 6.47 13.70 -1.89
N GLN A 102 6.78 12.61 -1.22
CA GLN A 102 5.92 12.12 -0.17
C GLN A 102 6.72 11.36 0.89
N ALA A 103 6.20 11.37 2.11
CA ALA A 103 6.78 10.71 3.27
C ALA A 103 5.70 10.22 4.24
N ILE A 104 5.76 8.94 4.62
CA ILE A 104 4.71 8.27 5.41
C ILE A 104 5.28 7.41 6.49
N THR A 105 4.53 7.36 7.58
CA THR A 105 4.74 6.43 8.66
C THR A 105 3.39 6.00 9.23
N SER A 106 3.38 4.84 9.86
CA SER A 106 2.19 4.36 10.55
C SER A 106 2.55 3.58 11.81
N TYR A 107 1.64 3.59 12.77
CA TYR A 107 1.74 2.81 13.99
C TYR A 107 0.62 1.78 14.00
N TYR A 108 0.96 0.51 14.16
CA TYR A 108 0.02 -0.59 14.12
C TYR A 108 -0.16 -1.23 15.50
N LYS A 109 -1.30 -1.89 15.66
CA LYS A 109 -1.60 -2.82 16.74
C LYS A 109 -2.28 -4.04 16.12
N THR A 110 -1.69 -5.21 16.35
CA THR A 110 -2.21 -6.49 15.88
C THR A 110 -2.60 -7.33 17.08
N ASP A 111 -3.80 -7.91 17.06
CA ASP A 111 -4.28 -8.85 18.05
C ASP A 111 -4.72 -10.16 17.38
N GLY A 112 -4.36 -11.29 17.97
CA GLY A 112 -4.76 -12.65 17.58
C GLY A 112 -4.98 -13.52 18.82
N GLU A 113 -5.40 -14.78 18.64
CA GLU A 113 -5.86 -15.65 19.74
C GLU A 113 -4.86 -15.78 20.91
N ASN A 114 -3.55 -15.76 20.63
CA ASN A 114 -2.49 -15.78 21.64
C ASN A 114 -1.33 -14.83 21.29
N TYR A 115 -1.60 -13.80 20.50
CA TYR A 115 -0.60 -12.88 19.96
C TYR A 115 -1.09 -11.45 20.10
N SER A 116 -0.25 -10.56 20.58
CA SER A 116 -0.50 -9.12 20.54
C SER A 116 0.81 -8.41 20.34
N GLU A 117 0.87 -7.54 19.34
CA GLU A 117 2.04 -6.75 19.00
C GLU A 117 1.59 -5.34 18.62
N ASN A 118 2.46 -4.37 18.86
CA ASN A 118 2.31 -3.02 18.35
C ASN A 118 3.68 -2.45 18.04
N GLY A 119 3.72 -1.48 17.13
CA GLY A 119 4.97 -0.89 16.71
C GLY A 119 4.77 0.11 15.58
N LEU A 120 5.86 0.72 15.16
CA LEU A 120 5.89 1.44 13.89
C LEU A 120 5.97 0.43 12.76
N ASN A 121 5.25 0.67 11.67
CA ASN A 121 5.57 0.03 10.40
C ASN A 121 6.84 0.67 9.81
N ASP A 122 7.38 0.08 8.76
CA ASP A 122 8.37 0.74 7.93
C ASP A 122 7.81 2.01 7.30
N SER A 123 8.67 3.03 7.24
CA SER A 123 8.30 4.36 6.78
C SER A 123 8.71 4.50 5.34
N PHE A 124 7.86 5.08 4.52
CA PHE A 124 8.16 5.27 3.10
C PHE A 124 8.55 6.72 2.83
N VAL A 125 9.50 6.90 1.91
CA VAL A 125 9.76 8.19 1.27
C VAL A 125 9.91 8.00 -0.23
N GLY A 126 9.38 8.92 -1.02
CA GLY A 126 9.54 8.82 -2.45
C GLY A 126 9.34 10.11 -3.21
N ALA A 127 9.49 9.98 -4.53
CA ALA A 127 9.30 11.03 -5.49
C ALA A 127 8.65 10.48 -6.76
N ALA A 128 7.89 11.33 -7.44
CA ALA A 128 7.35 10.97 -8.74
C ALA A 128 7.24 12.14 -9.69
N TYR A 129 7.05 11.79 -10.97
CA TYR A 129 6.86 12.73 -12.04
C TYR A 129 5.73 12.32 -12.97
N ASN A 130 4.82 13.26 -13.22
CA ASN A 130 3.72 13.13 -14.15
C ASN A 130 4.11 13.59 -15.56
N ILE A 131 4.11 12.68 -16.52
CA ILE A 131 4.18 12.95 -17.94
C ILE A 131 2.75 12.97 -18.49
N LYS A 132 2.37 14.04 -19.18
CA LYS A 132 0.99 14.22 -19.69
C LYS A 132 1.03 14.41 -21.21
N PRO A 133 1.12 13.33 -22.01
CA PRO A 133 1.15 13.45 -23.47
C PRO A 133 -0.11 14.11 -24.04
N THR A 134 -1.25 13.92 -23.35
CA THR A 134 -2.49 14.65 -23.60
C THR A 134 -3.13 15.04 -22.26
N ASN A 135 -4.22 15.82 -22.29
CA ASN A 135 -4.95 16.16 -21.06
C ASN A 135 -5.65 14.95 -20.42
N ASP A 136 -5.93 13.93 -21.21
CA ASP A 136 -6.72 12.77 -20.82
C ASP A 136 -5.84 11.54 -20.53
N PHE A 137 -4.55 11.61 -20.84
CA PHE A 137 -3.60 10.53 -20.64
C PHE A 137 -2.44 10.98 -19.77
N VAL A 138 -2.30 10.33 -18.62
CA VAL A 138 -1.24 10.56 -17.65
C VAL A 138 -0.37 9.30 -17.57
N ILE A 139 0.94 9.50 -17.69
CA ILE A 139 1.95 8.51 -17.36
C ILE A 139 2.66 9.01 -16.10
N ARG A 140 2.63 8.22 -15.04
CA ARG A 140 3.27 8.59 -13.78
C ARG A 140 4.41 7.62 -13.49
N ILE A 141 5.61 8.18 -13.31
CA ILE A 141 6.82 7.42 -13.01
C ILE A 141 7.26 7.80 -11.60
N GLY A 142 7.45 6.80 -10.74
CA GLY A 142 7.82 6.98 -9.35
C GLY A 142 9.08 6.20 -8.97
N ALA A 143 9.75 6.67 -7.92
CA ALA A 143 10.78 5.93 -7.21
C ALA A 143 10.71 6.27 -5.72
N GLY A 144 11.07 5.32 -4.86
CA GLY A 144 11.05 5.53 -3.42
C GLY A 144 11.89 4.53 -2.65
N ALA A 145 11.92 4.71 -1.35
CA ALA A 145 12.62 3.88 -0.39
C ALA A 145 11.69 3.55 0.79
N ILE A 146 11.71 2.29 1.21
CA ILE A 146 11.06 1.79 2.42
C ILE A 146 12.15 1.75 3.48
N LEU A 147 12.03 2.63 4.46
CA LEU A 147 12.98 2.84 5.54
C LEU A 147 12.65 1.88 6.68
N PRO A 148 13.64 1.15 7.23
CA PRO A 148 13.46 0.11 8.22
C PRO A 148 13.18 0.69 9.62
N THR A 149 12.02 1.35 9.77
CA THR A 149 11.57 1.96 11.03
C THR A 149 10.79 0.98 11.90
N TYR A 150 10.40 -0.16 11.35
CA TYR A 150 9.93 -1.29 12.14
C TYR A 150 11.11 -1.90 12.92
N ASP A 151 10.90 -2.07 14.23
CA ASP A 151 11.89 -2.66 15.13
C ASP A 151 11.63 -4.16 15.24
N THR A 152 12.54 -4.96 14.70
CA THR A 152 12.42 -6.39 14.51
C THR A 152 13.55 -7.11 15.22
N THR A 153 13.23 -8.21 15.89
CA THR A 153 14.24 -9.02 16.59
C THR A 153 15.13 -9.85 15.64
N LEU A 154 14.83 -9.85 14.34
CA LEU A 154 15.49 -10.67 13.32
C LEU A 154 16.69 -9.96 12.65
N ASN A 155 17.01 -8.72 13.05
CA ASN A 155 18.06 -7.88 12.45
C ASN A 155 17.93 -7.75 10.92
N ASN A 156 16.70 -7.71 10.39
CA ASN A 156 16.39 -7.55 8.98
C ASN A 156 15.93 -6.10 8.70
N ASN A 157 16.80 -5.14 8.98
CA ASN A 157 16.52 -3.70 8.90
C ASN A 157 17.31 -3.05 7.76
N GLU A 158 17.19 -3.56 6.54
CA GLU A 158 17.77 -2.92 5.38
C GLU A 158 16.74 -2.01 4.70
N THR A 159 17.22 -1.01 3.97
CA THR A 159 16.33 -0.14 3.18
C THR A 159 15.99 -0.82 1.87
N ASP A 160 14.69 -0.99 1.59
CA ASP A 160 14.22 -1.46 0.29
C ASP A 160 13.96 -0.31 -0.67
N TYR A 161 14.06 -0.58 -1.97
CA TYR A 161 13.90 0.44 -3.00
C TYR A 161 12.80 0.04 -3.98
N THR A 162 11.95 0.99 -4.33
CA THR A 162 10.85 0.75 -5.26
C THR A 162 10.90 1.69 -6.45
N GLY A 163 10.45 1.20 -7.60
CA GLY A 163 10.26 1.95 -8.81
C GLY A 163 8.93 1.59 -9.46
N SER A 164 8.26 2.58 -10.04
CA SER A 164 6.91 2.38 -10.56
C SER A 164 6.61 3.13 -11.86
N VAL A 165 5.70 2.56 -12.65
CA VAL A 165 5.17 3.15 -13.88
C VAL A 165 3.68 2.91 -13.99
N ASN A 166 2.96 3.96 -14.35
CA ASN A 166 1.52 3.96 -14.32
C ASN A 166 0.89 4.71 -15.44
N LEU A 167 -0.26 4.21 -15.85
CA LEU A 167 -1.00 4.69 -17.00
C LEU A 167 -2.41 4.98 -16.55
N SER A 168 -2.87 6.20 -16.80
CA SER A 168 -4.21 6.64 -16.46
C SER A 168 -4.80 7.34 -17.69
N TYR A 169 -5.88 6.79 -18.25
CA TYR A 169 -6.59 7.33 -19.40
C TYR A 169 -8.04 7.65 -19.04
N THR A 170 -8.51 8.86 -19.33
CA THR A 170 -9.87 9.33 -19.02
C THR A 170 -10.66 9.58 -20.28
N VAL A 171 -11.85 9.00 -20.40
CA VAL A 171 -12.79 9.29 -21.49
C VAL A 171 -14.15 9.63 -20.90
N GLY A 172 -14.53 10.90 -21.00
CA GLY A 172 -15.75 11.41 -20.38
C GLY A 172 -15.71 11.26 -18.86
N LYS A 173 -16.60 10.43 -18.30
CA LYS A 173 -16.65 10.12 -16.87
C LYS A 173 -15.97 8.80 -16.50
N VAL A 174 -15.49 8.05 -17.49
CA VAL A 174 -14.85 6.76 -17.28
C VAL A 174 -13.35 6.97 -17.29
N ASN A 175 -12.67 6.26 -16.42
CA ASN A 175 -11.23 6.21 -16.42
C ASN A 175 -10.77 4.75 -16.46
N LEU A 176 -9.83 4.46 -17.36
CA LEU A 176 -9.09 3.22 -17.42
C LEU A 176 -7.69 3.46 -16.87
N PHE A 177 -7.18 2.52 -16.09
CA PHE A 177 -5.85 2.65 -15.51
C PHE A 177 -5.19 1.30 -15.30
N GLY A 178 -3.87 1.33 -15.22
CA GLY A 178 -3.03 0.17 -14.98
C GLY A 178 -1.63 0.60 -14.55
N GLY A 179 -0.95 -0.26 -13.80
CA GLY A 179 0.36 0.08 -13.28
C GLY A 179 1.22 -1.13 -12.94
N TYR A 180 2.50 -0.82 -12.77
CA TYR A 180 3.56 -1.77 -12.47
C TYR A 180 4.49 -1.18 -11.41
N ILE A 181 4.79 -1.98 -10.40
CA ILE A 181 5.83 -1.71 -9.40
C ILE A 181 6.85 -2.83 -9.45
N TYR A 182 8.11 -2.45 -9.29
CA TYR A 182 9.19 -3.33 -8.92
C TYR A 182 9.79 -2.86 -7.61
N THR A 183 9.93 -3.78 -6.65
CA THR A 183 10.60 -3.50 -5.37
C THR A 183 11.80 -4.41 -5.21
N MET A 184 12.97 -3.79 -5.06
CA MET A 184 14.22 -4.45 -4.70
C MET A 184 14.24 -4.67 -3.20
N ILE A 185 14.24 -5.94 -2.79
CA ILE A 185 14.22 -6.34 -1.38
C ILE A 185 15.65 -6.64 -0.94
N ASN A 186 16.15 -5.83 -0.02
CA ASN A 186 17.49 -5.94 0.55
C ASN A 186 17.50 -6.71 1.86
N ASP A 187 16.35 -6.86 2.50
CA ASP A 187 16.21 -7.59 3.75
C ASP A 187 16.68 -9.04 3.65
N THR A 188 17.29 -9.49 4.74
CA THR A 188 17.76 -10.87 4.92
C THR A 188 17.50 -11.28 6.36
N ASP A 189 16.67 -12.31 6.56
CA ASP A 189 16.42 -12.85 7.89
C ASP A 189 17.64 -13.65 8.35
N THR A 190 18.18 -13.31 9.51
CA THR A 190 19.24 -14.10 10.15
C THR A 190 18.69 -14.76 11.41
N VAL A 191 18.52 -16.08 11.34
CA VAL A 191 18.05 -16.88 12.49
C VAL A 191 19.24 -17.37 13.31
N ASP A 192 19.06 -17.48 14.64
CA ASP A 192 20.02 -18.09 15.55
C ASP A 192 20.51 -19.44 14.96
N ASN A 193 21.81 -19.52 14.68
CA ASN A 193 22.59 -20.52 13.92
C ASN A 193 23.21 -20.05 12.58
N ASN A 194 23.21 -18.73 12.27
CA ASN A 194 23.82 -18.16 11.04
C ASN A 194 23.23 -18.72 9.72
N VAL A 195 21.97 -19.14 9.74
CA VAL A 195 21.23 -19.44 8.51
C VAL A 195 20.55 -18.15 8.08
N SER A 196 20.99 -17.61 6.94
CA SER A 196 20.42 -16.40 6.36
C SER A 196 19.44 -16.75 5.24
N TYR A 197 18.21 -16.27 5.35
CA TYR A 197 17.20 -16.37 4.29
C TYR A 197 17.12 -15.04 3.55
N LYS A 198 17.55 -15.04 2.29
CA LYS A 198 17.47 -13.86 1.45
C LYS A 198 16.11 -13.80 0.76
N TYR A 199 15.42 -12.68 0.92
CA TYR A 199 14.20 -12.40 0.17
C TYR A 199 14.49 -12.14 -1.30
N HIS A 200 13.43 -12.15 -2.11
CA HIS A 200 13.55 -11.80 -3.51
C HIS A 200 12.73 -10.56 -3.84
N ASP A 201 13.21 -9.86 -4.87
CA ASP A 201 12.52 -8.72 -5.45
C ASP A 201 11.11 -9.10 -5.89
N THR A 202 10.19 -8.18 -5.69
CA THR A 202 8.78 -8.37 -6.00
C THR A 202 8.37 -7.56 -7.20
N ASN A 203 7.39 -8.10 -7.94
CA ASN A 203 6.73 -7.44 -9.04
C ASN A 203 5.25 -7.37 -8.71
N ALA A 204 4.65 -6.21 -8.93
CA ALA A 204 3.24 -6.01 -8.64
C ALA A 204 2.53 -5.32 -9.80
N TYR A 205 1.43 -5.90 -10.26
CA TYR A 205 0.61 -5.45 -11.39
C TYR A 205 -0.79 -5.10 -10.93
N SER A 206 -1.42 -4.14 -11.60
CA SER A 206 -2.84 -3.90 -11.41
C SER A 206 -3.48 -3.27 -12.64
N ALA A 207 -4.79 -3.48 -12.75
CA ALA A 207 -5.61 -2.90 -13.79
C ALA A 207 -7.03 -2.70 -13.26
N GLY A 208 -7.67 -1.61 -13.68
CA GLY A 208 -9.03 -1.35 -13.26
C GLY A 208 -9.72 -0.23 -14.01
N LEU A 209 -10.89 0.12 -13.48
CA LEU A 209 -11.78 1.13 -14.03
C LEU A 209 -12.34 2.03 -12.94
N GLY A 210 -12.45 3.31 -13.28
CA GLY A 210 -12.94 4.37 -12.41
C GLY A 210 -14.08 5.15 -13.05
N TYR A 211 -14.90 5.74 -12.19
CA TYR A 211 -16.05 6.53 -12.61
C TYR A 211 -16.22 7.80 -11.79
N TYR A 212 -16.40 8.92 -12.49
CA TYR A 212 -16.76 10.20 -11.90
C TYR A 212 -18.27 10.34 -11.75
N PHE A 213 -18.79 9.95 -10.59
CA PHE A 213 -20.21 10.10 -10.28
C PHE A 213 -20.62 11.57 -10.25
N THR A 214 -19.80 12.40 -9.60
CA THR A 214 -19.99 13.85 -9.53
C THR A 214 -18.65 14.56 -9.65
N ASN A 215 -18.65 15.89 -9.57
CA ASN A 215 -17.41 16.67 -9.49
C ASN A 215 -16.68 16.51 -8.15
N LYS A 216 -17.32 15.89 -7.16
CA LYS A 216 -16.80 15.67 -5.81
C LYS A 216 -16.54 14.20 -5.50
N LEU A 217 -17.23 13.29 -6.16
CA LEU A 217 -17.19 11.85 -5.88
C LEU A 217 -16.64 11.10 -7.08
N TYR A 218 -15.55 10.40 -6.85
CA TYR A 218 -15.01 9.39 -7.74
C TYR A 218 -14.92 8.06 -7.02
N MET A 219 -15.16 6.99 -7.76
CA MET A 219 -14.92 5.63 -7.26
C MET A 219 -14.31 4.78 -8.34
N SER A 220 -13.58 3.75 -7.95
CA SER A 220 -12.97 2.80 -8.87
C SER A 220 -12.89 1.41 -8.27
N ALA A 221 -12.67 0.45 -9.17
CA ALA A 221 -12.47 -0.96 -8.85
C ALA A 221 -11.29 -1.50 -9.65
N ALA A 222 -10.48 -2.37 -9.03
CA ALA A 222 -9.33 -2.99 -9.68
C ALA A 222 -9.11 -4.43 -9.26
N TYR A 223 -8.36 -5.11 -10.10
CA TYR A 223 -7.69 -6.36 -9.79
C TYR A 223 -6.20 -6.08 -9.62
N ASN A 224 -5.62 -6.64 -8.55
CA ASN A 224 -4.22 -6.50 -8.24
C ASN A 224 -3.57 -7.86 -8.05
N GLN A 225 -2.32 -7.97 -8.47
CA GLN A 225 -1.49 -9.15 -8.28
C GLN A 225 -0.08 -8.73 -7.88
N SER A 226 0.48 -9.36 -6.85
CA SER A 226 1.86 -9.14 -6.43
C SER A 226 2.55 -10.47 -6.13
N ASN A 227 3.85 -10.54 -6.41
CA ASN A 227 4.65 -11.66 -5.95
C ASN A 227 4.83 -11.59 -4.43
N SER A 228 4.82 -12.75 -3.77
CA SER A 228 5.30 -12.85 -2.39
C SER A 228 6.80 -12.53 -2.35
N ILE A 229 7.34 -12.06 -1.22
CA ILE A 229 8.80 -11.95 -0.99
C ILE A 229 9.44 -13.34 -0.76
N TYR A 230 8.62 -14.39 -0.60
CA TYR A 230 9.04 -15.79 -0.46
C TYR A 230 8.79 -16.56 -1.76
N LYS A 231 9.80 -17.27 -2.27
CA LYS A 231 9.62 -18.16 -3.45
C LYS A 231 9.04 -19.51 -3.09
N SER A 232 9.47 -20.07 -1.96
CA SER A 232 9.02 -21.37 -1.47
C SER A 232 9.21 -21.48 0.04
N ILE A 233 8.26 -22.13 0.70
CA ILE A 233 8.34 -22.50 2.11
C ILE A 233 8.26 -24.03 2.16
N ASP A 234 9.24 -24.69 2.78
CA ASP A 234 9.33 -26.16 2.89
C ASP A 234 9.22 -26.93 1.54
N GLY A 235 9.71 -26.33 0.45
CA GLY A 235 9.71 -26.92 -0.88
C GLY A 235 8.39 -26.77 -1.66
N ALA A 236 7.37 -26.14 -1.08
CA ALA A 236 6.15 -25.73 -1.77
C ALA A 236 6.27 -24.29 -2.28
N SER A 237 5.83 -24.02 -3.52
CA SER A 237 5.77 -22.66 -4.06
C SER A 237 4.76 -21.81 -3.29
N VAL A 238 5.11 -20.55 -3.01
CA VAL A 238 4.18 -19.60 -2.41
C VAL A 238 3.28 -19.02 -3.51
N GLU A 239 1.99 -18.92 -3.24
CA GLU A 239 1.05 -18.33 -4.19
C GLU A 239 1.26 -16.81 -4.29
N ASP A 240 1.03 -16.25 -5.47
CA ASP A 240 0.94 -14.80 -5.62
C ASP A 240 -0.23 -14.23 -4.80
N ILE A 241 -0.04 -13.03 -4.29
CA ILE A 241 -1.06 -12.25 -3.59
C ILE A 241 -1.98 -11.65 -4.64
N LYS A 242 -3.29 -11.91 -4.55
CA LYS A 242 -4.30 -11.42 -5.49
C LYS A 242 -5.41 -10.75 -4.72
N THR A 243 -5.83 -9.57 -5.15
CA THR A 243 -6.93 -8.83 -4.51
C THR A 243 -7.88 -8.22 -5.54
N ALA A 244 -9.15 -8.09 -5.15
CA ALA A 244 -10.09 -7.19 -5.79
C ALA A 244 -10.35 -6.02 -4.84
N SER A 245 -10.20 -4.81 -5.33
CA SER A 245 -10.29 -3.61 -4.49
C SER A 245 -11.29 -2.59 -5.00
N LEU A 246 -11.80 -1.80 -4.07
CA LEU A 246 -12.66 -0.64 -4.26
C LEU A 246 -11.98 0.57 -3.64
N TYR A 247 -12.10 1.69 -4.34
CA TYR A 247 -11.59 2.97 -3.91
C TYR A 247 -12.67 4.04 -4.06
N GLY A 248 -12.65 5.03 -3.19
CA GLY A 248 -13.36 6.26 -3.45
C GLY A 248 -12.73 7.49 -2.82
N TYR A 249 -12.84 8.56 -3.58
CA TYR A 249 -12.40 9.89 -3.25
C TYR A 249 -13.62 10.82 -3.16
N TYR A 250 -13.72 11.56 -2.07
CA TYR A 250 -14.78 12.54 -1.86
C TYR A 250 -14.26 13.91 -1.42
N ALA A 251 -14.35 14.90 -2.30
CA ALA A 251 -14.04 16.29 -1.98
C ALA A 251 -15.15 16.89 -1.09
N ILE A 252 -14.84 17.14 0.19
CA ILE A 252 -15.76 17.81 1.12
C ILE A 252 -15.91 19.27 0.69
N ASP A 253 -14.78 19.98 0.64
CA ASP A 253 -14.66 21.37 0.24
C ASP A 253 -13.36 21.60 -0.58
N LYS A 254 -12.77 22.79 -0.51
CA LYS A 254 -11.56 23.14 -1.26
C LYS A 254 -10.26 22.75 -0.55
N SER A 255 -10.31 22.52 0.76
CA SER A 255 -9.15 22.21 1.60
C SER A 255 -9.27 20.86 2.31
N HIS A 256 -10.42 20.19 2.24
CA HIS A 256 -10.68 18.92 2.90
C HIS A 256 -11.32 17.90 1.97
N PHE A 257 -10.94 16.64 2.15
CA PHE A 257 -11.51 15.53 1.41
C PHE A 257 -11.38 14.22 2.21
N LEU A 258 -12.15 13.22 1.79
CA LEU A 258 -12.17 11.90 2.37
C LEU A 258 -11.77 10.87 1.33
N ILE A 259 -11.11 9.85 1.83
CA ILE A 259 -10.75 8.68 1.06
C ILE A 259 -11.22 7.45 1.81
N PHE A 260 -11.79 6.51 1.07
CA PHE A 260 -12.14 5.20 1.56
C PHE A 260 -11.64 4.14 0.61
N SER A 261 -11.14 3.04 1.18
CA SER A 261 -10.70 1.90 0.40
C SER A 261 -11.10 0.60 1.05
N TYR A 262 -11.30 -0.40 0.22
CA TYR A 262 -11.57 -1.76 0.64
C TYR A 262 -10.91 -2.73 -0.33
N ALA A 263 -10.19 -3.72 0.17
CA ALA A 263 -9.64 -4.81 -0.62
C ALA A 263 -10.12 -6.14 -0.06
N ASN A 264 -10.46 -7.05 -0.97
CA ASN A 264 -10.81 -8.43 -0.67
C ASN A 264 -9.71 -9.36 -1.22
N GLY A 265 -9.19 -10.23 -0.38
CA GLY A 265 -8.28 -11.29 -0.78
C GLY A 265 -8.93 -12.26 -1.76
N LEU A 266 -8.21 -12.60 -2.82
CA LEU A 266 -8.61 -13.59 -3.83
C LEU A 266 -7.68 -14.80 -3.86
N SER A 267 -6.58 -14.76 -3.11
CA SER A 267 -5.65 -15.88 -2.91
C SER A 267 -5.43 -16.11 -1.42
N ASP A 268 -5.01 -17.33 -1.06
CA ASP A 268 -4.78 -17.71 0.34
C ASP A 268 -3.60 -16.95 0.98
N SER A 269 -2.77 -16.30 0.14
CA SER A 269 -1.65 -15.46 0.57
C SER A 269 -2.01 -13.99 0.77
N ALA A 270 -3.26 -13.60 0.51
CA ALA A 270 -3.75 -12.25 0.74
C ALA A 270 -4.55 -12.15 2.05
N SER A 271 -4.55 -10.97 2.68
CA SER A 271 -5.53 -10.65 3.73
C SER A 271 -6.94 -10.83 3.19
N ASP A 272 -7.83 -11.46 3.97
CA ASP A 272 -9.24 -11.67 3.61
C ASP A 272 -9.90 -10.33 3.30
N HIS A 273 -9.68 -9.37 4.21
CA HIS A 273 -10.30 -8.06 4.19
C HIS A 273 -9.29 -7.01 4.62
N ALA A 274 -9.15 -5.95 3.83
CA ALA A 274 -8.48 -4.73 4.24
C ALA A 274 -9.37 -3.52 3.97
N ALA A 275 -9.35 -2.54 4.86
CA ALA A 275 -10.15 -1.33 4.73
C ALA A 275 -9.42 -0.12 5.30
N SER A 276 -9.60 1.05 4.68
CA SER A 276 -9.13 2.31 5.23
C SER A 276 -10.16 3.43 5.12
N VAL A 277 -10.07 4.36 6.05
CA VAL A 277 -10.73 5.66 5.98
C VAL A 277 -9.71 6.74 6.32
N LYS A 278 -9.61 7.75 5.46
CA LYS A 278 -8.61 8.81 5.57
C LYS A 278 -9.23 10.18 5.42
N LEU A 279 -8.69 11.14 6.17
CA LEU A 279 -9.04 12.55 6.10
C LEU A 279 -7.78 13.33 5.72
N GLY A 280 -7.88 14.06 4.61
CA GLY A 280 -6.79 14.89 4.12
C GLY A 280 -7.08 16.38 4.24
N PHE A 281 -6.00 17.14 4.42
CA PHE A 281 -5.96 18.58 4.56
C PHE A 281 -5.00 19.17 3.53
N TYR A 282 -5.49 20.10 2.72
CA TYR A 282 -4.72 20.79 1.68
C TYR A 282 -4.33 22.21 2.14
N PHE A 283 -3.10 22.61 1.82
CA PHE A 283 -2.51 23.91 2.18
C PHE A 283 -1.82 24.63 1.00
#